data_AF-A0A2M8ENM7-F1
#
_entry.id   AF-A0A2M8ENM7-F1
#
_cell.length_a   1.000
_cell.length_b   1.000
_cell.length_c   1.000
_cell.angle_alpha   90.00
_cell.angle_beta   90.00
_cell.angle_gamma   90.00
#
_symmetry.space_group_name_H-M   'P 1'
#
loop_
_entity.id
_entity.type
_entity.pdbx_description
1 polymer ?
#
loop_
_entity_poly.entity_id
_entity_poly.type
_entity_poly.pdbx_seq_one_letter_code
_entity_poly.pdbx_strand_id
1 'polypeptide(L)'
;MSKNCIEQLKALKTHPQAGWVQDVVATDSKNHLMKAIRNHGEQAELVPLSTAGYIRFTVLNSVVRPMGVSAAIFVLIIGGWMTTVSAASNSVPGDALYGLKLVTERAQLTISSLDRRAVLHTEFAERRLHEVVALDVNSEYLDSTWEAFRTEMKMAGDELAQLQAEGGNNVISVASTIDQKIDDLNNGLSQLPGNENTVETKKVAQEVSNSAVGVLVEQHEVAESEDSDRALSQSFKDQYNDLMGRQAFDLGRIAVIKNAVNSDAVSSAVLGSENLISLEFLVKDATDSVSEAMNLAAVGGYRAAFELMNEADNTLLDIEARLAVMEFAVTNELNAVDNQISDYVDTQAIIEEPVQ
;
A
#
# COMPACT_ATOMS: atom_id res chain seq x y z
N MET A 1 -61.48 -6.29 29.47
CA MET A 1 -60.64 -5.45 30.36
C MET A 1 -60.96 -5.83 31.79
N SER A 2 -59.97 -6.27 32.56
CA SER A 2 -60.17 -6.80 33.92
C SER A 2 -60.63 -5.68 34.88
N LYS A 3 -61.55 -6.00 35.80
CA LYS A 3 -62.07 -5.06 36.82
C LYS A 3 -60.96 -4.33 37.59
N ASN A 4 -59.80 -4.98 37.70
CA ASN A 4 -58.59 -4.47 38.33
C ASN A 4 -58.04 -3.19 37.66
N CYS A 5 -58.12 -3.06 36.33
CA CYS A 5 -57.66 -1.87 35.60
C CYS A 5 -58.58 -0.65 35.83
N ILE A 6 -59.89 -0.88 36.00
CA ILE A 6 -60.86 0.19 36.27
C ILE A 6 -60.70 0.73 37.70
N GLU A 7 -60.37 -0.14 38.66
CA GLU A 7 -60.07 0.28 40.04
C GLU A 7 -58.76 1.07 40.12
N GLN A 8 -57.72 0.67 39.38
CA GLN A 8 -56.46 1.41 39.30
C GLN A 8 -56.64 2.82 38.69
N LEU A 9 -57.49 2.96 37.66
CA LEU A 9 -57.82 4.27 37.07
C LEU A 9 -58.62 5.18 38.02
N LYS A 10 -59.52 4.61 38.83
CA LYS A 10 -60.26 5.40 39.83
C LYS A 10 -59.37 5.84 41.00
N ALA A 11 -58.41 5.01 41.40
CA ALA A 11 -57.44 5.36 42.44
C ALA A 11 -56.54 6.54 42.01
N LEU A 12 -56.15 6.60 40.74
CA LEU A 12 -55.35 7.71 40.19
C LEU A 12 -56.08 9.06 40.16
N LYS A 13 -57.43 9.06 40.07
CA LYS A 13 -58.24 10.29 40.05
C LYS A 13 -58.26 11.03 41.40
N THR A 14 -57.91 10.36 42.50
CA THR A 14 -57.96 10.93 43.86
C THR A 14 -56.59 11.06 44.51
N HIS A 15 -55.51 10.87 43.74
CA HIS A 15 -54.15 10.93 44.25
C HIS A 15 -53.72 12.39 44.54
N PRO A 16 -53.20 12.73 45.74
CA PRO A 16 -52.84 14.10 46.12
C PRO A 16 -51.70 14.74 45.31
N GLN A 17 -51.03 13.95 44.45
CA GLN A 17 -49.98 14.41 43.53
C GLN A 17 -50.42 14.41 42.05
N ALA A 18 -51.69 14.09 41.75
CA ALA A 18 -52.26 14.32 40.43
C ALA A 18 -52.64 15.82 40.35
N GLY A 19 -51.67 16.63 39.91
CA GLY A 19 -51.83 18.07 39.77
C GLY A 19 -53.09 18.42 38.97
N TRP A 20 -53.93 19.27 39.56
CA TRP A 20 -55.10 19.85 38.93
C TRP A 20 -54.67 20.63 37.69
N VAL A 21 -55.01 20.14 36.50
CA VAL A 21 -54.90 20.95 35.28
C VAL A 21 -55.92 22.06 35.43
N GLN A 22 -55.45 23.30 35.60
CA GLN A 22 -56.30 24.48 35.69
C GLN A 22 -57.25 24.55 34.47
N ASP A 23 -58.55 24.76 34.74
CA ASP A 23 -59.65 24.78 33.76
C ASP A 23 -59.41 25.71 32.55
N VAL A 24 -58.47 26.66 32.66
CA VAL A 24 -58.12 27.61 31.60
C VAL A 24 -57.34 26.94 30.47
N VAL A 25 -56.41 26.01 30.76
CA VAL A 25 -55.56 25.37 29.73
C VAL A 25 -56.32 24.27 28.97
N ALA A 26 -57.25 23.58 29.65
CA ALA A 26 -58.14 22.61 29.03
C ALA A 26 -59.16 23.29 28.08
N THR A 27 -59.62 24.50 28.44
CA THR A 27 -60.55 25.28 27.63
C THR A 27 -59.88 25.86 26.39
N ASP A 28 -58.63 26.33 26.48
CA ASP A 28 -57.86 26.78 25.33
C ASP A 28 -57.54 25.64 24.34
N SER A 29 -57.16 24.47 24.85
CA SER A 29 -56.91 23.28 24.02
C SER A 29 -58.17 22.82 23.27
N LYS A 30 -59.34 22.88 23.94
CA LYS A 30 -60.64 22.57 23.33
C LYS A 30 -61.02 23.58 22.24
N ASN A 31 -60.81 24.88 22.48
CA ASN A 31 -61.10 25.91 21.48
C ASN A 31 -60.17 25.80 20.27
N HIS A 32 -58.91 25.42 20.46
CA HIS A 32 -57.96 25.21 19.37
C HIS A 32 -58.34 23.98 18.51
N LEU A 33 -58.76 22.89 19.14
CA LEU A 33 -59.29 21.69 18.45
C LEU A 33 -60.60 21.97 17.71
N MET A 34 -61.53 22.72 18.31
CA MET A 34 -62.80 23.08 17.65
C MET A 34 -62.58 24.01 16.44
N LYS A 35 -61.52 24.84 16.45
CA LYS A 35 -61.13 25.67 15.31
C LYS A 35 -60.49 24.85 14.18
N ALA A 36 -59.72 23.82 14.52
CA ALA A 36 -59.13 22.88 13.55
C ALA A 36 -60.19 21.97 12.90
N ILE A 37 -61.17 21.50 13.67
CA ILE A 37 -62.26 20.63 13.17
C ILE A 37 -63.25 21.42 12.28
N ARG A 38 -63.52 22.69 12.59
CA ARG A 38 -64.43 23.54 11.79
C ARG A 38 -63.89 23.90 10.40
N ASN A 39 -62.57 23.78 10.17
CA ASN A 39 -61.92 24.04 8.88
C ASN A 39 -61.81 22.81 7.96
N HIS A 40 -62.40 21.66 8.33
CA HIS A 40 -62.46 20.46 7.48
C HIS A 40 -63.91 20.09 7.10
N GLY A 41 -64.78 21.10 7.01
CA GLY A 41 -66.21 20.96 6.76
C GLY A 41 -66.68 21.25 5.34
N GLU A 42 -65.81 21.50 4.36
CA GLU A 42 -66.21 21.70 2.96
C GLU A 42 -65.15 21.15 2.01
N GLN A 43 -65.28 19.87 1.66
CA GLN A 43 -65.25 19.35 0.29
C GLN A 43 -65.47 17.84 0.34
N ALA A 44 -66.73 17.46 0.23
CA ALA A 44 -67.09 16.15 -0.28
C ALA A 44 -66.79 16.14 -1.78
N GLU A 45 -65.68 15.52 -2.19
CA GLU A 45 -65.56 15.01 -3.55
C GLU A 45 -65.58 13.49 -3.54
N LEU A 46 -66.60 12.99 -4.24
CA LEU A 46 -66.88 11.60 -4.53
C LEU A 46 -65.68 10.96 -5.23
N VAL A 47 -65.18 9.87 -4.68
CA VAL A 47 -64.15 9.03 -5.29
C VAL A 47 -64.69 8.47 -6.62
N PRO A 48 -64.13 8.81 -7.80
CA PRO A 48 -64.43 8.05 -8.99
C PRO A 48 -63.70 6.72 -8.88
N LEU A 49 -64.49 5.66 -8.72
CA LEU A 49 -64.13 4.28 -9.00
C LEU A 49 -63.50 4.20 -10.40
N SER A 50 -62.17 4.26 -10.46
CA SER A 50 -61.44 3.76 -11.62
C SER A 50 -60.58 2.59 -11.18
N THR A 51 -60.74 1.47 -11.89
CA THR A 51 -59.99 0.22 -11.68
C THR A 51 -58.47 0.43 -11.76
N ALA A 52 -58.04 1.53 -12.38
CA ALA A 52 -56.65 1.95 -12.49
C ALA A 52 -56.03 2.41 -11.14
N GLY A 53 -56.82 2.97 -10.22
CA GLY A 53 -56.32 3.41 -8.91
C GLY A 53 -55.93 2.24 -7.99
N TYR A 54 -56.71 1.17 -8.02
CA TYR A 54 -56.46 -0.03 -7.22
C TYR A 54 -55.22 -0.80 -7.72
N ILE A 55 -55.07 -0.94 -9.05
CA ILE A 55 -53.91 -1.61 -9.65
C ILE A 55 -52.63 -0.81 -9.38
N ARG A 56 -52.67 0.53 -9.41
CA ARG A 56 -51.50 1.37 -9.10
C ARG A 56 -51.07 1.23 -7.64
N PHE A 57 -52.01 1.11 -6.69
CA PHE A 57 -51.70 0.92 -5.27
C PHE A 57 -51.16 -0.49 -4.95
N THR A 58 -51.68 -1.54 -5.61
CA THR A 58 -51.24 -2.92 -5.37
C THR A 58 -49.92 -3.25 -6.08
N VAL A 59 -49.67 -2.73 -7.29
CA VAL A 59 -48.40 -2.97 -8.01
C VAL A 59 -47.25 -2.18 -7.38
N LEU A 60 -47.47 -0.93 -6.95
CA LEU A 60 -46.43 -0.15 -6.28
C LEU A 60 -46.05 -0.76 -4.92
N ASN A 61 -46.97 -1.35 -4.15
CA ASN A 61 -46.61 -1.90 -2.85
C ASN A 61 -46.04 -3.34 -2.91
N SER A 62 -46.22 -4.07 -4.02
CA SER A 62 -45.68 -5.42 -4.21
C SER A 62 -44.30 -5.47 -4.90
N VAL A 63 -43.93 -4.44 -5.68
CA VAL A 63 -42.59 -4.37 -6.31
C VAL A 63 -41.59 -3.57 -5.45
N VAL A 64 -42.05 -2.62 -4.64
CA VAL A 64 -41.17 -1.79 -3.81
C VAL A 64 -40.66 -2.54 -2.57
N ARG A 65 -41.29 -3.66 -2.18
CA ARG A 65 -40.82 -4.48 -1.04
C ARG A 65 -39.57 -5.33 -1.37
N PRO A 66 -39.47 -6.07 -2.49
CA PRO A 66 -38.22 -6.74 -2.85
C PRO A 66 -37.14 -5.76 -3.31
N MET A 67 -37.50 -4.66 -4.00
CA MET A 67 -36.51 -3.65 -4.42
C MET A 67 -36.01 -2.76 -3.26
N GLY A 68 -36.87 -2.47 -2.28
CA GLY A 68 -36.49 -1.74 -1.08
C GLY A 68 -35.62 -2.58 -0.15
N VAL A 69 -35.88 -3.90 -0.05
CA VAL A 69 -35.00 -4.82 0.69
C VAL A 69 -33.71 -5.07 -0.08
N SER A 70 -33.73 -5.22 -1.42
CA SER A 70 -32.50 -5.34 -2.20
C SER A 70 -31.69 -4.06 -2.19
N ALA A 71 -32.32 -2.88 -2.24
CA ALA A 71 -31.67 -1.58 -2.12
C ALA A 71 -31.22 -1.31 -0.68
N ALA A 72 -31.94 -1.76 0.35
CA ALA A 72 -31.49 -1.67 1.74
C ALA A 72 -30.37 -2.67 2.03
N ILE A 73 -30.35 -3.85 1.40
CA ILE A 73 -29.21 -4.77 1.42
C ILE A 73 -28.06 -4.16 0.62
N PHE A 74 -28.31 -3.53 -0.54
CA PHE A 74 -27.30 -2.79 -1.29
C PHE A 74 -26.76 -1.60 -0.49
N VAL A 75 -27.60 -0.88 0.25
CA VAL A 75 -27.23 0.26 1.11
C VAL A 75 -26.68 -0.21 2.46
N LEU A 76 -26.91 -1.44 2.91
CA LEU A 76 -26.22 -2.02 4.07
C LEU A 76 -24.87 -2.62 3.65
N ILE A 77 -24.78 -3.20 2.46
CA ILE A 77 -23.52 -3.65 1.84
C ILE A 77 -22.66 -2.43 1.49
N ILE A 78 -23.21 -1.39 0.84
CA ILE A 78 -22.53 -0.15 0.43
C ILE A 78 -22.41 0.85 1.59
N GLY A 79 -23.40 0.95 2.48
CA GLY A 79 -23.35 1.82 3.66
C GLY A 79 -22.47 1.28 4.77
N GLY A 80 -22.19 -0.04 4.79
CA GLY A 80 -21.05 -0.62 5.51
C GLY A 80 -19.71 -0.44 4.76
N TRP A 81 -19.75 -0.28 3.42
CA TRP A 81 -18.59 -0.16 2.52
C TRP A 81 -17.76 1.09 2.70
N MET A 82 -18.34 2.24 3.08
CA MET A 82 -17.52 3.43 3.32
C MET A 82 -16.60 3.27 4.54
N THR A 83 -16.93 2.38 5.49
CA THR A 83 -16.04 2.01 6.59
C THR A 83 -15.21 0.76 6.29
N THR A 84 -15.69 -0.20 5.47
CA THR A 84 -14.94 -1.43 5.16
C THR A 84 -14.01 -1.32 3.95
N VAL A 85 -14.17 -0.38 3.02
CA VAL A 85 -13.18 -0.14 1.93
C VAL A 85 -11.88 0.39 2.49
N SER A 86 -11.95 1.28 3.49
CA SER A 86 -10.76 1.77 4.19
C SER A 86 -10.11 0.70 5.07
N ALA A 87 -10.85 -0.32 5.50
CA ALA A 87 -10.30 -1.47 6.22
C ALA A 87 -9.73 -2.53 5.26
N ALA A 88 -10.38 -2.76 4.12
CA ALA A 88 -9.94 -3.68 3.08
C ALA A 88 -8.74 -3.14 2.29
N SER A 89 -8.59 -1.82 2.14
CA SER A 89 -7.38 -1.24 1.52
C SER A 89 -6.12 -1.56 2.34
N ASN A 90 -6.27 -1.63 3.66
CA ASN A 90 -5.20 -1.89 4.62
C ASN A 90 -5.09 -3.37 5.00
N SER A 91 -5.93 -4.25 4.43
CA SER A 91 -5.86 -5.67 4.75
C SER A 91 -4.61 -6.29 4.13
N VAL A 92 -3.94 -7.13 4.90
CA VAL A 92 -2.77 -7.92 4.49
C VAL A 92 -3.17 -9.37 4.17
N PRO A 93 -2.34 -10.14 3.46
CA PRO A 93 -2.59 -11.57 3.27
C PRO A 93 -2.90 -12.29 4.59
N GLY A 94 -3.97 -13.09 4.60
CA GLY A 94 -4.52 -13.74 5.79
C GLY A 94 -5.70 -13.01 6.43
N ASP A 95 -5.91 -11.72 6.13
CA ASP A 95 -7.07 -10.98 6.62
C ASP A 95 -8.38 -11.37 5.91
N ALA A 96 -9.49 -11.32 6.65
CA ALA A 96 -10.82 -11.68 6.14
C ALA A 96 -11.26 -10.89 4.89
N LEU A 97 -10.76 -9.65 4.73
CA LEU A 97 -11.11 -8.77 3.62
C LEU A 97 -10.05 -8.75 2.49
N TYR A 98 -8.96 -9.50 2.60
CA TYR A 98 -7.90 -9.49 1.60
C TYR A 98 -8.36 -10.00 0.23
N GLY A 99 -9.20 -11.04 0.21
CA GLY A 99 -9.79 -11.53 -1.05
C GLY A 99 -10.62 -10.46 -1.76
N LEU A 100 -11.29 -9.57 -1.01
CA LEU A 100 -12.04 -8.46 -1.59
C LEU A 100 -11.10 -7.41 -2.21
N LYS A 101 -9.98 -7.09 -1.55
CA LYS A 101 -8.93 -6.19 -2.08
C LYS A 101 -8.47 -6.66 -3.47
N LEU A 102 -8.08 -7.93 -3.60
CA LEU A 102 -7.62 -8.49 -4.87
C LEU A 102 -8.69 -8.42 -5.98
N VAL A 103 -9.97 -8.64 -5.64
CA VAL A 103 -11.07 -8.51 -6.60
C VAL A 103 -11.22 -7.05 -7.07
N THR A 104 -11.12 -6.09 -6.16
CA THR A 104 -11.19 -4.67 -6.54
C THR A 104 -10.01 -4.22 -7.41
N GLU A 105 -8.81 -4.73 -7.14
CA GLU A 105 -7.60 -4.47 -7.94
C GLU A 105 -7.75 -5.01 -9.37
N ARG A 106 -8.23 -6.25 -9.53
CA ARG A 106 -8.50 -6.84 -10.85
C ARG A 106 -9.60 -6.11 -11.62
N ALA A 107 -10.64 -5.65 -10.92
CA ALA A 107 -11.69 -4.85 -11.53
C ALA A 107 -11.14 -3.51 -12.06
N GLN A 108 -10.25 -2.85 -11.30
CA GLN A 108 -9.57 -1.63 -11.74
C GLN A 108 -8.74 -1.88 -13.00
N LEU A 109 -7.97 -2.97 -13.07
CA LEU A 109 -7.19 -3.31 -14.27
C LEU A 109 -8.10 -3.57 -15.49
N THR A 110 -9.20 -4.29 -15.31
CA THR A 110 -10.10 -4.69 -16.40
C THR A 110 -10.77 -3.49 -17.09
N ILE A 111 -11.07 -2.43 -16.33
CA ILE A 111 -11.73 -1.23 -16.87
C ILE A 111 -10.74 -0.15 -17.32
N SER A 112 -9.44 -0.33 -17.04
CA SER A 112 -8.42 0.68 -17.31
C SER A 112 -7.87 0.56 -18.73
N SER A 113 -7.51 1.70 -19.31
CA SER A 113 -6.76 1.77 -20.56
C SER A 113 -5.32 1.28 -20.37
N LEU A 114 -4.65 0.93 -21.46
CA LEU A 114 -3.28 0.40 -21.46
C LEU A 114 -2.28 1.29 -20.70
N ASP A 115 -2.33 2.60 -20.94
CA ASP A 115 -1.52 3.59 -20.23
C ASP A 115 -1.78 3.60 -18.72
N ARG A 116 -3.04 3.46 -18.30
CA ARG A 116 -3.40 3.41 -16.88
C ARG A 116 -3.05 2.06 -16.24
N ARG A 117 -3.12 0.95 -16.97
CA ARG A 117 -2.78 -0.40 -16.45
C ARG A 117 -1.31 -0.48 -16.04
N ALA A 118 -0.40 0.04 -16.88
CA ALA A 118 1.03 0.05 -16.57
C ALA A 118 1.32 0.80 -15.25
N VAL A 119 0.66 1.95 -15.01
CA VAL A 119 0.77 2.70 -13.75
C VAL A 119 0.06 2.01 -12.58
N LEU A 120 -1.07 1.33 -12.80
CA LEU A 120 -1.77 0.60 -11.73
C LEU A 120 -0.92 -0.56 -11.19
N HIS A 121 -0.18 -1.25 -12.06
CA HIS A 121 0.70 -2.33 -11.65
C HIS A 121 1.83 -1.83 -10.72
N THR A 122 2.42 -0.65 -10.96
CA THR A 122 3.38 -0.06 -10.00
C THR A 122 2.72 0.36 -8.68
N GLU A 123 1.48 0.86 -8.71
CA GLU A 123 0.70 1.13 -7.48
C GLU A 123 0.38 -0.16 -6.70
N PHE A 124 0.17 -1.29 -7.38
CA PHE A 124 -0.09 -2.56 -6.73
C PHE A 124 1.20 -3.16 -6.16
N ALA A 125 2.33 -3.03 -6.86
CA ALA A 125 3.65 -3.37 -6.33
C ALA A 125 3.92 -2.59 -5.02
N GLU A 126 3.68 -1.28 -4.99
CA GLU A 126 3.80 -0.44 -3.78
C GLU A 126 2.94 -0.98 -2.61
N ARG A 127 1.71 -1.42 -2.89
CA ARG A 127 0.86 -2.03 -1.86
C ARG A 127 1.41 -3.38 -1.39
N ARG A 128 1.92 -4.22 -2.29
CA ARG A 128 2.55 -5.50 -1.92
C ARG A 128 3.80 -5.27 -1.06
N LEU A 129 4.58 -4.22 -1.32
CA LEU A 129 5.71 -3.85 -0.47
C LEU A 129 5.27 -3.43 0.94
N HIS A 130 4.21 -2.63 1.05
CA HIS A 130 3.63 -2.30 2.36
C HIS A 130 3.09 -3.53 3.10
N GLU A 131 2.53 -4.50 2.38
CA GLU A 131 2.10 -5.76 2.97
C GLU A 131 3.29 -6.58 3.48
N VAL A 132 4.39 -6.68 2.73
CA VAL A 132 5.63 -7.31 3.19
C VAL A 132 6.11 -6.69 4.50
N VAL A 133 6.12 -5.36 4.60
CA VAL A 133 6.55 -4.64 5.82
C VAL A 133 5.63 -4.94 7.02
N ALA A 134 4.34 -5.14 6.75
CA ALA A 134 3.34 -5.40 7.78
C ALA A 134 3.26 -6.87 8.23
N LEU A 135 3.80 -7.81 7.44
CA LEU A 135 3.80 -9.23 7.77
C LEU A 135 4.93 -9.59 8.76
N ASP A 136 4.66 -10.57 9.62
CA ASP A 136 5.71 -11.18 10.45
C ASP A 136 6.72 -11.93 9.57
N VAL A 137 7.99 -11.97 9.99
CA VAL A 137 9.07 -12.67 9.28
C VAL A 137 8.77 -14.17 9.11
N ASN A 138 7.96 -14.77 9.99
CA ASN A 138 7.57 -16.17 9.94
C ASN A 138 6.20 -16.40 9.30
N SER A 139 5.61 -15.37 8.68
CA SER A 139 4.31 -15.50 8.01
C SER A 139 4.39 -16.45 6.81
N GLU A 140 3.45 -17.39 6.72
CA GLU A 140 3.32 -18.28 5.55
C GLU A 140 3.01 -17.53 4.24
N TYR A 141 2.61 -16.25 4.33
CA TYR A 141 2.28 -15.41 3.18
C TYR A 141 3.45 -14.56 2.69
N LEU A 142 4.55 -14.46 3.43
CA LEU A 142 5.64 -13.52 3.14
C LEU A 142 6.23 -13.73 1.75
N ASP A 143 6.61 -14.97 1.42
CA ASP A 143 7.21 -15.30 0.13
C ASP A 143 6.25 -15.05 -1.04
N SER A 144 4.98 -15.43 -0.87
CA SER A 144 3.95 -15.17 -1.90
C SER A 144 3.69 -13.68 -2.12
N THR A 145 3.92 -12.85 -1.10
CA THR A 145 3.75 -11.39 -1.20
C THR A 145 4.92 -10.76 -1.93
N TRP A 146 6.14 -11.25 -1.71
CA TRP A 146 7.31 -10.89 -2.51
C TRP A 146 7.14 -11.29 -3.98
N GLU A 147 6.67 -12.50 -4.25
CA GLU A 147 6.40 -12.97 -5.62
C GLU A 147 5.32 -12.12 -6.30
N ALA A 148 4.25 -11.76 -5.56
CA ALA A 148 3.22 -10.87 -6.05
C ALA A 148 3.79 -9.50 -6.40
N PHE A 149 4.64 -8.91 -5.54
CA PHE A 149 5.34 -7.66 -5.85
C PHE A 149 6.09 -7.75 -7.19
N ARG A 150 6.95 -8.78 -7.36
CA ARG A 150 7.76 -8.95 -8.58
C ARG A 150 6.88 -9.14 -9.81
N THR A 151 5.76 -9.85 -9.65
CA THR A 151 4.77 -10.05 -10.71
C THR A 151 4.15 -8.72 -11.13
N GLU A 152 3.70 -7.89 -10.18
CA GLU A 152 3.14 -6.57 -10.49
C GLU A 152 4.17 -5.68 -11.19
N MET A 153 5.44 -5.69 -10.75
CA MET A 153 6.52 -4.98 -11.41
C MET A 153 6.72 -5.41 -12.87
N LYS A 154 6.80 -6.72 -13.11
CA LYS A 154 6.94 -7.26 -14.45
C LYS A 154 5.76 -6.88 -15.35
N MET A 155 4.54 -6.96 -14.83
CA MET A 155 3.33 -6.56 -15.56
C MET A 155 3.34 -5.06 -15.89
N ALA A 156 3.86 -4.20 -15.01
CA ALA A 156 4.02 -2.78 -15.34
C ALA A 156 4.96 -2.56 -16.53
N GLY A 157 6.09 -3.27 -16.57
CA GLY A 157 7.03 -3.24 -17.70
C GLY A 157 6.44 -3.77 -18.99
N ASP A 158 5.75 -4.92 -18.92
CA ASP A 158 5.11 -5.55 -20.07
C ASP A 158 4.01 -4.64 -20.68
N GLU A 159 3.17 -4.01 -19.85
CA GLU A 159 2.13 -3.09 -20.31
C GLU A 159 2.73 -1.78 -20.85
N LEU A 160 3.86 -1.29 -20.31
CA LEU A 160 4.59 -0.15 -20.89
C LEU A 160 5.18 -0.48 -22.27
N ALA A 161 5.80 -1.66 -22.41
CA ALA A 161 6.34 -2.13 -23.69
C ALA A 161 5.23 -2.29 -24.74
N GLN A 162 4.06 -2.81 -24.33
CA GLN A 162 2.90 -2.87 -25.20
C GLN A 162 2.42 -1.47 -25.60
N LEU A 163 2.35 -0.52 -24.66
CA LEU A 163 1.94 0.86 -24.94
C LEU A 163 2.86 1.53 -25.96
N GLN A 164 4.17 1.30 -25.85
CA GLN A 164 5.16 1.77 -26.81
C GLN A 164 4.93 1.17 -28.20
N ALA A 165 4.73 -0.15 -28.29
CA ALA A 165 4.51 -0.85 -29.55
C ALA A 165 3.22 -0.40 -30.28
N GLU A 166 2.19 -0.04 -29.53
CA GLU A 166 0.93 0.50 -30.08
C GLU A 166 1.01 1.98 -30.47
N GLY A 167 2.14 2.65 -30.21
CA GLY A 167 2.34 4.08 -30.51
C GLY A 167 1.46 4.99 -29.65
N GLY A 168 1.27 4.65 -28.38
CA GLY A 168 0.43 5.43 -27.47
C GLY A 168 0.88 6.89 -27.33
N ASN A 169 -0.06 7.84 -27.37
CA ASN A 169 0.26 9.27 -27.26
C ASN A 169 0.88 9.68 -25.91
N ASN A 170 0.72 8.85 -24.87
CA ASN A 170 1.15 9.14 -23.51
C ASN A 170 2.41 8.35 -23.09
N VAL A 171 3.10 7.67 -24.02
CA VAL A 171 4.23 6.76 -23.70
C VAL A 171 5.31 7.44 -22.84
N ILE A 172 5.70 8.68 -23.18
CA ILE A 172 6.71 9.44 -22.41
C ILE A 172 6.24 9.68 -20.98
N SER A 173 4.99 10.14 -20.80
CA SER A 173 4.43 10.41 -19.48
C SER A 173 4.29 9.14 -18.64
N VAL A 174 3.90 8.02 -19.24
CA VAL A 174 3.74 6.74 -18.56
C VAL A 174 5.11 6.18 -18.17
N ALA A 175 6.08 6.17 -19.09
CA ALA A 175 7.44 5.71 -18.82
C ALA A 175 8.09 6.52 -17.68
N SER A 176 7.99 7.86 -17.73
CA SER A 176 8.50 8.72 -16.66
C SER A 176 7.79 8.51 -15.31
N THR A 177 6.48 8.27 -15.32
CA THR A 177 5.74 7.97 -14.07
C THR A 177 6.14 6.63 -13.48
N ILE A 178 6.35 5.62 -14.33
CA ILE A 178 6.80 4.30 -13.91
C ILE A 178 8.20 4.40 -13.33
N ASP A 179 9.13 5.06 -14.02
CA ASP A 179 10.51 5.27 -13.55
C ASP A 179 10.53 5.92 -12.15
N GLN A 180 9.82 7.04 -11.99
CA GLN A 180 9.70 7.72 -10.69
C GLN A 180 9.12 6.82 -9.59
N LYS A 181 8.06 6.06 -9.90
CA LYS A 181 7.46 5.14 -8.92
C LYS A 181 8.40 3.99 -8.54
N ILE A 182 9.25 3.55 -9.47
CA ILE A 182 10.25 2.53 -9.20
C ILE A 182 11.34 3.07 -8.29
N ASP A 183 11.77 4.31 -8.48
CA ASP A 183 12.70 4.96 -7.57
C ASP A 183 12.13 5.04 -6.14
N ASP A 184 10.87 5.43 -6.00
CA ASP A 184 10.17 5.43 -4.70
C ASP A 184 10.13 4.02 -4.07
N LEU A 185 9.89 2.99 -4.88
CA LEU A 185 9.90 1.59 -4.45
C LEU A 185 11.29 1.12 -4.02
N ASN A 186 12.34 1.44 -4.79
CA ASN A 186 13.73 1.11 -4.49
C ASN A 186 14.20 1.78 -3.19
N ASN A 187 13.77 3.02 -2.96
CA ASN A 187 13.98 3.71 -1.69
C ASN A 187 13.30 2.99 -0.53
N GLY A 188 12.07 2.49 -0.72
CA GLY A 188 11.36 1.68 0.27
C GLY A 188 12.06 0.34 0.55
N LEU A 189 12.50 -0.37 -0.50
CA LEU A 189 13.24 -1.63 -0.41
C LEU A 189 14.58 -1.47 0.33
N SER A 190 15.24 -0.32 0.16
CA SER A 190 16.52 -0.03 0.82
C SER A 190 16.41 0.18 2.33
N GLN A 191 15.18 0.38 2.85
CA GLN A 191 14.92 0.45 4.29
C GLN A 191 14.69 -0.93 4.91
N LEU A 192 14.47 -1.96 4.10
CA LEU A 192 14.28 -3.32 4.56
C LEU A 192 15.62 -4.02 4.83
N PRO A 193 15.66 -5.01 5.75
CA PRO A 193 16.84 -5.83 5.92
C PRO A 193 17.26 -6.44 4.60
N GLY A 194 18.53 -6.30 4.24
CA GLY A 194 19.09 -6.84 2.99
C GLY A 194 19.11 -8.37 3.02
N ASN A 195 17.97 -9.00 2.76
CA ASN A 195 17.84 -10.44 2.57
C ASN A 195 17.74 -10.77 1.06
N GLU A 196 17.81 -12.06 0.72
CA GLU A 196 17.75 -12.54 -0.65
C GLU A 196 16.52 -11.99 -1.40
N ASN A 197 15.34 -12.01 -0.76
CA ASN A 197 14.10 -11.49 -1.33
C ASN A 197 14.18 -9.99 -1.66
N THR A 198 14.81 -9.18 -0.81
CA THR A 198 14.98 -7.74 -1.03
C THR A 198 15.91 -7.47 -2.21
N VAL A 199 17.04 -8.19 -2.27
CA VAL A 199 18.01 -8.07 -3.37
C VAL A 199 17.39 -8.50 -4.71
N GLU A 200 16.71 -9.64 -4.75
CA GLU A 200 16.04 -10.12 -5.97
C GLU A 200 14.96 -9.14 -6.42
N THR A 201 14.21 -8.58 -5.47
CA THR A 201 13.15 -7.62 -5.77
C THR A 201 13.69 -6.29 -6.29
N LYS A 202 14.81 -5.79 -5.75
CA LYS A 202 15.52 -4.63 -6.30
C LYS A 202 15.97 -4.87 -7.74
N LYS A 203 16.49 -6.07 -8.06
CA LYS A 203 16.87 -6.42 -9.45
C LYS A 203 15.69 -6.34 -10.41
N VAL A 204 14.55 -6.94 -10.05
CA VAL A 204 13.34 -6.89 -10.89
C VAL A 204 12.84 -5.44 -11.04
N ALA A 205 12.82 -4.66 -9.96
CA ALA A 205 12.42 -3.26 -10.02
C ALA A 205 13.34 -2.46 -10.96
N GLN A 206 14.65 -2.67 -10.84
CA GLN A 206 15.65 -2.02 -11.68
C GLN A 206 15.51 -2.41 -13.16
N GLU A 207 15.28 -3.68 -13.47
CA GLU A 207 15.06 -4.12 -14.85
C GLU A 207 13.89 -3.37 -15.50
N VAL A 208 12.83 -3.12 -14.74
CA VAL A 208 11.66 -2.38 -15.21
C VAL A 208 11.95 -0.87 -15.35
N SER A 209 12.69 -0.26 -14.42
CA SER A 209 13.16 1.14 -14.57
C SER A 209 14.03 1.28 -15.81
N ASN A 210 15.02 0.39 -16.00
CA ASN A 210 15.89 0.38 -17.18
C ASN A 210 15.08 0.24 -18.48
N SER A 211 14.03 -0.58 -18.47
CA SER A 211 13.11 -0.68 -19.60
C SER A 211 12.36 0.63 -19.84
N ALA A 212 11.83 1.27 -18.79
CA ALA A 212 11.14 2.55 -18.90
C ALA A 212 12.05 3.67 -19.42
N VAL A 213 13.28 3.75 -18.92
CA VAL A 213 14.31 4.65 -19.44
C VAL A 213 14.64 4.34 -20.89
N GLY A 214 14.76 3.07 -21.26
CA GLY A 214 14.95 2.64 -22.65
C GLY A 214 13.85 3.18 -23.58
N VAL A 215 12.59 3.15 -23.12
CA VAL A 215 11.46 3.75 -23.83
C VAL A 215 11.62 5.27 -23.96
N LEU A 216 12.01 5.97 -22.88
CA LEU A 216 12.26 7.42 -22.93
C LEU A 216 13.36 7.79 -23.94
N VAL A 217 14.47 7.03 -23.93
CA VAL A 217 15.60 7.23 -24.85
C VAL A 217 15.16 7.02 -26.29
N GLU A 218 14.42 5.95 -26.57
CA GLU A 218 13.93 5.67 -27.92
C GLU A 218 12.96 6.76 -28.41
N GLN A 219 12.03 7.21 -27.57
CA GLN A 219 11.13 8.32 -27.92
C GLN A 219 11.89 9.61 -28.19
N HIS A 220 12.94 9.90 -27.41
CA HIS A 220 13.79 11.07 -27.61
C HIS A 220 14.57 10.99 -28.93
N GLU A 221 15.17 9.84 -29.25
CA GLU A 221 15.92 9.65 -30.51
C GLU A 221 15.03 9.75 -31.75
N VAL A 222 13.73 9.43 -31.63
CA VAL A 222 12.77 9.51 -32.74
C VAL A 222 12.19 10.91 -32.91
N ALA A 223 11.79 11.56 -31.81
CA ALA A 223 10.98 12.77 -31.85
C ALA A 223 11.68 14.03 -31.33
N GLU A 224 12.77 13.90 -30.57
CA GLU A 224 13.54 14.98 -29.93
C GLU A 224 12.64 16.05 -29.27
N SER A 225 11.60 15.60 -28.55
CA SER A 225 10.64 16.52 -27.92
C SER A 225 11.17 17.10 -26.61
N GLU A 226 10.76 18.32 -26.27
CA GLU A 226 11.09 18.95 -24.97
C GLU A 226 10.62 18.09 -23.78
N ASP A 227 9.49 17.39 -23.93
CA ASP A 227 9.01 16.48 -22.89
C ASP A 227 9.92 15.26 -22.70
N SER A 228 10.44 14.69 -23.79
CA SER A 228 11.37 13.56 -23.72
C SER A 228 12.74 13.96 -23.13
N ASP A 229 13.26 15.13 -23.49
CA ASP A 229 14.52 15.64 -22.93
C ASP A 229 14.40 15.93 -21.42
N ARG A 230 13.30 16.57 -21.01
CA ARG A 230 13.01 16.82 -19.60
C ARG A 230 12.87 15.53 -18.80
N ALA A 231 12.17 14.53 -19.34
CA ALA A 231 12.01 13.23 -18.69
C ALA A 231 13.35 12.50 -18.55
N LEU A 232 14.18 12.50 -19.60
CA LEU A 232 15.51 11.88 -19.58
C LEU A 232 16.47 12.58 -18.63
N SER A 233 16.49 13.91 -18.63
CA SER A 233 17.33 14.70 -17.72
C SER A 233 16.98 14.43 -16.26
N GLN A 234 15.68 14.32 -15.95
CA GLN A 234 15.21 13.99 -14.60
C GLN A 234 15.59 12.56 -14.21
N SER A 235 15.25 11.57 -15.05
CA SER A 235 15.61 10.16 -14.83
C SER A 235 17.12 9.96 -14.66
N PHE A 236 17.93 10.61 -15.50
CA PHE A 236 19.39 10.57 -15.41
C PHE A 236 19.88 11.09 -14.05
N LYS A 237 19.34 12.23 -13.63
CA LYS A 237 19.69 12.84 -12.35
C LYS A 237 19.28 11.97 -11.17
N ASP A 238 18.10 11.35 -11.24
CA ASP A 238 17.58 10.50 -10.16
C ASP A 238 18.43 9.22 -10.03
N GLN A 239 18.69 8.52 -11.14
CA GLN A 239 19.58 7.35 -11.16
C GLN A 239 21.00 7.68 -10.71
N TYR A 240 21.55 8.83 -11.13
CA TYR A 240 22.85 9.29 -10.65
C TYR A 240 22.87 9.44 -9.12
N ASN A 241 21.84 10.10 -8.56
CA ASN A 241 21.77 10.31 -7.11
C ASN A 241 21.59 9.00 -6.35
N ASP A 242 20.79 8.07 -6.88
CA ASP A 242 20.61 6.73 -6.29
C ASP A 242 21.94 5.97 -6.26
N LEU A 243 22.65 5.88 -7.39
CA LEU A 243 23.96 5.23 -7.49
C LEU A 243 24.97 5.80 -6.50
N MET A 244 25.09 7.13 -6.43
CA MET A 244 26.00 7.78 -5.49
C MET A 244 25.59 7.57 -4.03
N GLY A 245 24.29 7.54 -3.74
CA GLY A 245 23.75 7.23 -2.43
C GLY A 245 24.08 5.80 -1.99
N ARG A 246 23.86 4.83 -2.88
CA ARG A 246 24.13 3.40 -2.65
C ARG A 246 25.61 3.12 -2.50
N GLN A 247 26.45 3.74 -3.32
CA GLN A 247 27.90 3.68 -3.16
C GLN A 247 28.33 4.13 -1.75
N ALA A 248 27.85 5.29 -1.29
CA ALA A 248 28.19 5.80 0.03
C ALA A 248 27.69 4.87 1.15
N PHE A 249 26.49 4.30 0.97
CA PHE A 249 25.90 3.34 1.90
C PHE A 249 26.71 2.04 1.99
N ASP A 250 27.08 1.43 0.87
CA ASP A 250 27.85 0.19 0.82
C ASP A 250 29.27 0.37 1.37
N LEU A 251 29.93 1.49 1.07
CA LEU A 251 31.22 1.82 1.70
C LEU A 251 31.08 1.94 3.23
N GLY A 252 29.97 2.50 3.71
CA GLY A 252 29.63 2.55 5.13
C GLY A 252 29.48 1.15 5.75
N ARG A 253 28.72 0.26 5.09
CA ARG A 253 28.54 -1.14 5.52
C ARG A 253 29.86 -1.89 5.57
N ILE A 254 30.69 -1.78 4.53
CA ILE A 254 32.03 -2.36 4.50
C ILE A 254 32.87 -1.88 5.68
N ALA A 255 32.82 -0.59 6.01
CA ALA A 255 33.55 -0.02 7.14
C ALA A 255 33.07 -0.60 8.49
N VAL A 256 31.76 -0.79 8.67
CA VAL A 256 31.19 -1.42 9.88
C VAL A 256 31.67 -2.86 10.02
N ILE A 257 31.57 -3.67 8.95
CA ILE A 257 32.02 -5.06 8.96
C ILE A 257 33.52 -5.13 9.26
N LYS A 258 34.33 -4.27 8.63
CA LYS A 258 35.77 -4.18 8.87
C LYS A 258 36.11 -3.85 10.32
N ASN A 259 35.36 -2.95 10.95
CA ASN A 259 35.54 -2.60 12.36
C ASN A 259 35.18 -3.77 13.29
N ALA A 260 34.08 -4.49 13.01
CA ALA A 260 33.69 -5.66 13.79
C ALA A 260 34.77 -6.75 13.78
N VAL A 261 35.33 -7.04 12.61
CA VAL A 261 36.42 -8.04 12.45
C VAL A 261 37.71 -7.59 13.12
N ASN A 262 38.09 -6.32 12.99
CA ASN A 262 39.31 -5.79 13.60
C ASN A 262 39.25 -5.69 15.13
N SER A 263 38.05 -5.65 15.71
CA SER A 263 37.84 -5.57 17.16
C SER A 263 37.99 -6.91 17.89
N ASP A 264 38.44 -7.96 17.19
CA ASP A 264 38.45 -9.36 17.63
C ASP A 264 37.05 -9.89 18.05
N ALA A 265 35.99 -9.12 17.81
CA ALA A 265 34.61 -9.52 18.12
C ALA A 265 34.08 -10.59 17.16
N VAL A 266 34.66 -10.69 15.96
CA VAL A 266 34.31 -11.67 14.94
C VAL A 266 35.58 -12.22 14.31
N SER A 267 35.69 -13.55 14.24
CA SER A 267 36.83 -14.21 13.59
C SER A 267 36.89 -13.86 12.10
N SER A 268 38.06 -13.52 11.59
CA SER A 268 38.27 -13.25 10.16
C SER A 268 37.95 -14.43 9.24
N ALA A 269 37.87 -15.65 9.78
CA ALA A 269 37.40 -16.83 9.06
C ALA A 269 35.91 -16.80 8.70
N VAL A 270 35.10 -16.00 9.42
CA VAL A 270 33.64 -15.86 9.22
C VAL A 270 33.31 -15.20 7.87
N LEU A 271 34.21 -14.35 7.36
CA LEU A 271 34.06 -13.68 6.07
C LEU A 271 34.44 -14.57 4.87
N GLY A 272 34.92 -15.79 5.09
CA GLY A 272 35.37 -16.70 4.03
C GLY A 272 36.61 -16.18 3.29
N SER A 273 36.70 -16.47 1.98
CA SER A 273 37.79 -15.98 1.12
C SER A 273 37.55 -14.58 0.55
N GLU A 274 36.39 -13.97 0.83
CA GLU A 274 36.08 -12.64 0.32
C GLU A 274 36.87 -11.57 1.08
N ASN A 275 37.58 -10.74 0.32
CA ASN A 275 38.40 -9.68 0.88
C ASN A 275 37.61 -8.37 0.87
N LEU A 276 37.32 -7.83 2.06
CA LEU A 276 36.65 -6.52 2.21
C LEU A 276 37.36 -5.40 1.45
N ILE A 277 38.69 -5.48 1.28
CA ILE A 277 39.46 -4.53 0.48
C ILE A 277 39.08 -4.64 -1.01
N SER A 278 38.85 -5.86 -1.50
CA SER A 278 38.40 -6.08 -2.87
C SER A 278 36.99 -5.54 -3.10
N LEU A 279 36.09 -5.71 -2.13
CA LEU A 279 34.74 -5.13 -2.23
C LEU A 279 34.77 -3.61 -2.16
N GLU A 280 35.58 -3.02 -1.27
CA GLU A 280 35.75 -1.56 -1.21
C GLU A 280 36.28 -0.99 -2.54
N PHE A 281 37.19 -1.72 -3.19
CA PHE A 281 37.68 -1.37 -4.51
C PHE A 281 36.58 -1.49 -5.57
N LEU A 282 35.84 -2.60 -5.60
CA LEU A 282 34.76 -2.82 -6.57
C LEU A 282 33.64 -1.77 -6.46
N VAL A 283 33.28 -1.34 -5.24
CA VAL A 283 32.29 -0.27 -5.05
C VAL A 283 32.76 1.06 -5.67
N LYS A 284 34.04 1.40 -5.53
CA LYS A 284 34.61 2.63 -6.10
C LYS A 284 34.68 2.53 -7.62
N ASP A 285 35.23 1.42 -8.11
CA ASP A 285 35.38 1.11 -9.53
C ASP A 285 34.02 1.14 -10.27
N ALA A 286 32.98 0.56 -9.67
CA ALA A 286 31.62 0.56 -10.22
C ALA A 286 31.11 1.99 -10.51
N THR A 287 31.46 2.96 -9.67
CA THR A 287 31.00 4.36 -9.82
C THR A 287 31.97 5.27 -10.58
N ASP A 288 33.19 4.83 -10.89
CA ASP A 288 34.16 5.65 -11.61
C ASP A 288 33.65 6.00 -13.02
N SER A 289 32.91 5.07 -13.65
CA SER A 289 32.27 5.26 -14.96
C SER A 289 31.07 6.24 -14.92
N VAL A 290 30.49 6.52 -13.75
CA VAL A 290 29.34 7.43 -13.62
C VAL A 290 29.72 8.87 -13.98
N SER A 291 30.98 9.26 -13.73
CA SER A 291 31.49 10.58 -14.18
C SER A 291 31.56 10.67 -15.71
N GLU A 292 31.85 9.57 -16.40
CA GLU A 292 31.80 9.50 -17.86
C GLU A 292 30.35 9.57 -18.37
N ALA A 293 29.42 8.89 -17.70
CA ALA A 293 28.00 8.98 -18.00
C ALA A 293 27.48 10.44 -17.93
N MET A 294 27.91 11.23 -16.93
CA MET A 294 27.56 12.65 -16.84
C MET A 294 28.03 13.47 -18.05
N ASN A 295 29.24 13.21 -18.52
CA ASN A 295 29.79 13.91 -19.69
C ASN A 295 29.03 13.54 -20.97
N LEU A 296 28.65 12.27 -21.11
CA LEU A 296 27.83 11.78 -22.23
C LEU A 296 26.42 12.39 -22.20
N ALA A 297 25.75 12.39 -21.06
CA ALA A 297 24.43 12.99 -20.90
C ALA A 297 24.46 14.50 -21.19
N ALA A 298 25.50 15.22 -20.77
CA ALA A 298 25.65 16.66 -21.01
C ALA A 298 25.73 17.04 -22.51
N VAL A 299 26.07 16.11 -23.38
CA VAL A 299 26.09 16.31 -24.84
C VAL A 299 24.92 15.62 -25.55
N GLY A 300 23.90 15.15 -24.81
CA GLY A 300 22.73 14.45 -25.33
C GLY A 300 22.93 12.95 -25.60
N GLY A 301 24.08 12.39 -25.19
CA GLY A 301 24.41 10.96 -25.34
C GLY A 301 23.73 10.06 -24.32
N TYR A 302 22.41 10.21 -24.11
CA TYR A 302 21.68 9.53 -23.04
C TYR A 302 21.78 8.00 -23.10
N ARG A 303 21.70 7.39 -24.29
CA ARG A 303 21.80 5.92 -24.43
C ARG A 303 23.09 5.37 -23.80
N ALA A 304 24.24 5.89 -24.21
CA ALA A 304 25.54 5.46 -23.68
C ALA A 304 25.70 5.85 -22.20
N ALA A 305 25.15 6.99 -21.78
CA ALA A 305 25.17 7.41 -20.39
C ALA A 305 24.41 6.42 -19.47
N PHE A 306 23.19 6.04 -19.86
CA PHE A 306 22.38 5.06 -19.14
C PHE A 306 22.98 3.65 -19.19
N GLU A 307 23.63 3.25 -20.29
CA GLU A 307 24.36 1.97 -20.34
C GLU A 307 25.45 1.89 -19.27
N LEU A 308 26.26 2.94 -19.11
CA LEU A 308 27.29 2.99 -18.05
C LEU A 308 26.68 2.98 -16.64
N MET A 309 25.60 3.73 -16.42
CA MET A 309 24.91 3.74 -15.13
C MET A 309 24.29 2.38 -14.80
N ASN A 310 23.72 1.69 -15.79
CA ASN A 310 23.16 0.35 -15.61
C ASN A 310 24.26 -0.69 -15.27
N GLU A 311 25.45 -0.57 -15.85
CA GLU A 311 26.59 -1.43 -15.51
C GLU A 311 27.06 -1.20 -14.07
N ALA A 312 27.20 0.06 -13.67
CA ALA A 312 27.50 0.46 -12.30
C ALA A 312 26.46 -0.11 -11.33
N ASP A 313 25.18 0.03 -11.68
CA ASP A 313 24.05 -0.39 -10.86
C ASP A 313 24.03 -1.89 -10.60
N ASN A 314 24.17 -2.69 -11.66
CA ASN A 314 24.22 -4.15 -11.56
C ASN A 314 25.39 -4.62 -10.69
N THR A 315 26.52 -3.93 -10.78
CA THR A 315 27.70 -4.23 -9.97
C THR A 315 27.43 -3.92 -8.50
N LEU A 316 26.81 -2.78 -8.19
CA LEU A 316 26.41 -2.46 -6.81
C LEU A 316 25.38 -3.44 -6.27
N LEU A 317 24.37 -3.86 -7.05
CA LEU A 317 23.39 -4.88 -6.62
C LEU A 317 24.05 -6.23 -6.29
N ASP A 318 25.08 -6.64 -7.04
CA ASP A 318 25.85 -7.84 -6.72
C ASP A 318 26.65 -7.69 -5.42
N ILE A 319 27.27 -6.52 -5.22
CA ILE A 319 28.00 -6.21 -4.00
C ILE A 319 27.06 -6.17 -2.78
N GLU A 320 25.89 -5.56 -2.90
CA GLU A 320 24.87 -5.53 -1.85
C GLU A 320 24.46 -6.93 -1.39
N ALA A 321 24.32 -7.87 -2.35
CA ALA A 321 24.01 -9.26 -2.07
C ALA A 321 25.11 -9.96 -1.26
N ARG A 322 26.38 -9.70 -1.60
CA ARG A 322 27.53 -10.23 -0.86
C ARG A 322 27.64 -9.62 0.54
N LEU A 323 27.40 -8.31 0.64
CA LEU A 323 27.38 -7.60 1.92
C LEU A 323 26.30 -8.16 2.85
N ALA A 324 25.11 -8.43 2.35
CA ALA A 324 24.04 -9.08 3.11
C ALA A 324 24.46 -10.42 3.72
N VAL A 325 25.12 -11.28 2.94
CA VAL A 325 25.62 -12.58 3.42
C VAL A 325 26.67 -12.39 4.52
N MET A 326 27.61 -11.46 4.35
CA MET A 326 28.62 -11.17 5.37
C MET A 326 28.03 -10.59 6.66
N GLU A 327 27.07 -9.67 6.54
CA GLU A 327 26.39 -9.06 7.70
C GLU A 327 25.63 -10.10 8.52
N PHE A 328 24.96 -11.05 7.83
CA PHE A 328 24.31 -12.17 8.49
C PHE A 328 25.32 -13.05 9.23
N ALA A 329 26.45 -13.37 8.60
CA ALA A 329 27.51 -14.17 9.21
C ALA A 329 28.10 -13.47 10.46
N VAL A 330 28.40 -12.17 10.36
CA VAL A 330 28.87 -11.33 11.47
C VAL A 330 27.86 -11.30 12.61
N THR A 331 26.58 -11.10 12.30
CA THR A 331 25.51 -11.02 13.32
C THR A 331 25.36 -12.35 14.07
N ASN A 332 25.41 -13.47 13.36
CA ASN A 332 25.32 -14.79 13.98
C ASN A 332 26.50 -15.08 14.91
N GLU A 333 27.72 -14.70 14.52
CA GLU A 333 28.91 -14.89 15.36
C GLU A 333 28.82 -14.02 16.63
N LEU A 334 28.42 -12.76 16.50
CA LEU A 334 28.23 -11.86 17.65
C LEU A 334 27.18 -12.40 18.63
N ASN A 335 26.07 -12.93 18.13
CA ASN A 335 25.04 -13.56 18.96
C ASN A 335 25.55 -14.83 19.65
N ALA A 336 26.39 -15.63 18.99
CA ALA A 336 27.00 -16.81 19.60
C ALA A 336 27.93 -16.44 20.76
N VAL A 337 28.72 -15.36 20.61
CA VAL A 337 29.58 -14.84 21.68
C VAL A 337 28.75 -14.33 22.86
N ASP A 338 27.68 -13.58 22.60
CA ASP A 338 26.81 -13.03 23.66
C ASP A 338 26.14 -14.15 24.49
N ASN A 339 25.63 -15.19 23.81
CA ASN A 339 25.06 -16.36 24.48
C ASN A 339 26.09 -17.09 25.37
N GLN A 340 27.34 -17.22 24.91
CA GLN A 340 28.41 -17.81 25.72
C GLN A 340 28.74 -16.97 26.96
N ILE A 341 28.70 -15.64 26.84
CA ILE A 341 28.90 -14.73 27.97
C ILE A 341 27.74 -14.85 28.98
N SER A 342 26.49 -14.88 28.49
CA SER A 342 25.30 -15.05 29.35
C SER A 342 25.36 -16.36 30.14
N ASP A 343 25.67 -17.48 29.47
CA ASP A 343 25.82 -18.79 30.12
C ASP A 343 26.93 -18.79 31.18
N TYR A 344 28.05 -18.09 30.92
CA TYR A 344 29.15 -17.98 31.87
C TYR A 344 28.78 -17.16 33.12
N VAL A 345 28.07 -16.03 32.94
CA VAL A 345 27.62 -15.17 34.03
C VAL A 345 26.62 -15.89 34.93
N ASP A 346 25.64 -16.59 34.35
CA ASP A 346 24.66 -17.37 35.12
C ASP A 346 25.33 -18.51 35.90
N THR A 347 26.35 -19.15 35.32
CA THR A 347 27.11 -20.21 36.00
C THR A 347 27.91 -19.70 37.21
N GLN A 348 28.49 -18.49 37.12
CA GLN A 348 29.24 -17.89 38.23
C GLN A 348 28.30 -17.42 39.37
N ALA A 349 27.11 -16.93 39.04
CA ALA A 349 26.13 -16.50 40.05
C ALA A 349 25.63 -17.65 40.95
N ILE A 350 25.63 -18.89 40.46
CA ILE A 350 25.22 -20.09 41.22
C ILE A 350 26.30 -20.53 42.23
N ILE A 351 27.57 -20.17 42.01
CA ILE A 351 28.69 -20.60 42.86
C ILE A 351 28.86 -19.70 44.10
N GLU A 352 28.26 -18.50 44.10
CA GLU A 352 28.31 -17.55 45.22
C GLU A 352 27.12 -17.62 46.20
N GLU A 353 26.30 -18.68 46.18
CA GLU A 353 25.32 -18.88 47.28
C GLU A 353 26.06 -19.20 48.60
N PRO A 354 25.91 -18.37 49.65
CA PRO A 354 26.59 -18.60 50.92
C PRO A 354 26.00 -19.83 51.60
N VAL A 355 26.86 -20.82 51.84
CA VAL A 355 26.58 -21.94 52.76
C VAL A 355 26.21 -21.35 54.13
N GLN A 356 24.91 -21.34 54.44
CA GLN A 356 24.38 -20.98 55.77
C GLN A 356 24.44 -22.16 56.72
#